data_AF-A0A833SQZ9-F1
#
_entry.id   AF-A0A833SQZ9-F1
#
_cell.length_a   1.000
_cell.length_b   1.000
_cell.length_c   1.000
_cell.angle_alpha   90.00
_cell.angle_beta   90.00
_cell.angle_gamma   90.00
#
_symmetry.space_group_name_H-M   'P 1'
#
loop_
_entity.id
_entity.type
_entity.pdbx_description
1 polymer ?
#
loop_
_entity_poly.entity_id
_entity_poly.type
_entity_poly.pdbx_seq_one_letter_code
_entity_poly.pdbx_strand_id
1 'polypeptide(L)' 'MLGNAKKYFDALAVWKGLGLSEAEVVSTMKKLKKDESLISYIKNGYKTFVKMWRCVRLNLLNEWHGA' A
#
# COMPACT_ATOMS: atom_id res chain seq x y z
N MET A 1 -3.82 -20.41 -6.51
CA MET A 1 -3.41 -19.41 -5.48
C MET A 1 -3.68 -17.95 -5.89
N LEU A 2 -4.75 -17.66 -6.64
CA LEU A 2 -5.09 -16.27 -7.06
C LEU A 2 -5.96 -15.50 -6.04
N GLY A 3 -6.62 -16.19 -5.11
CA GLY A 3 -7.56 -15.56 -4.15
C GLY A 3 -6.92 -14.70 -3.06
N ASN A 4 -5.63 -14.90 -2.75
CA ASN A 4 -4.94 -14.14 -1.70
C ASN A 4 -4.26 -12.87 -2.23
N ALA A 5 -3.76 -12.89 -3.48
CA ALA A 5 -3.06 -11.75 -4.06
C ALA A 5 -4.01 -10.56 -4.29
N LYS A 6 -5.21 -10.80 -4.84
CA LYS A 6 -6.19 -9.73 -5.05
C LYS A 6 -6.60 -9.08 -3.73
N LYS A 7 -6.95 -9.87 -2.72
CA LYS A 7 -7.33 -9.36 -1.38
C LYS A 7 -6.20 -8.56 -0.73
N TYR A 8 -4.97 -9.01 -0.93
CA TYR A 8 -3.79 -8.29 -0.47
C TYR A 8 -3.69 -6.90 -1.13
N PHE A 9 -3.74 -6.83 -2.46
CA PHE A 9 -3.70 -5.55 -3.18
C PHE A 9 -4.90 -4.65 -2.86
N ASP A 10 -6.11 -5.19 -2.75
CA ASP A 10 -7.30 -4.45 -2.35
C ASP A 10 -7.11 -3.81 -0.96
N ALA A 11 -6.52 -4.54 0.00
CA ALA A 11 -6.24 -4.00 1.33
C ALA A 11 -5.21 -2.84 1.29
N LEU A 12 -4.14 -2.97 0.50
CA LEU A 12 -3.16 -1.89 0.32
C LEU A 12 -3.81 -0.65 -0.31
N ALA A 13 -4.69 -0.86 -1.31
CA ALA A 13 -5.43 0.21 -1.97
C ALA A 13 -6.37 0.94 -1.01
N VAL A 14 -7.13 0.19 -0.19
CA VAL A 14 -8.01 0.77 0.84
C VAL A 14 -7.21 1.62 1.83
N TRP A 15 -6.12 1.09 2.38
CA TRP A 15 -5.30 1.86 3.32
C TRP A 15 -4.71 3.12 2.70
N LYS A 16 -4.30 3.05 1.43
CA LYS A 16 -3.83 4.25 0.73
C LYS A 16 -4.95 5.26 0.48
N GLY A 17 -6.15 4.80 0.12
CA GLY A 17 -7.33 5.64 -0.03
C GLY A 17 -7.75 6.34 1.26
N LEU A 18 -7.58 5.67 2.41
CA LEU A 18 -7.77 6.24 3.75
C LEU A 18 -6.66 7.21 4.19
N GLY A 19 -5.60 7.37 3.39
CA GLY A 19 -4.50 8.27 3.72
C GLY A 19 -3.55 7.77 4.80
N LEU A 20 -3.60 6.48 5.15
CA LEU A 20 -2.72 5.91 6.18
C LEU A 20 -1.24 6.02 5.81
N SER A 21 -0.41 6.27 6.80
CA SER A 21 1.05 6.18 6.69
C SER A 21 1.55 4.75 6.92
N GLU A 22 2.79 4.48 6.50
CA GLU A 22 3.45 3.20 6.77
C GLU A 22 3.50 2.88 8.27
N ALA A 23 3.71 3.89 9.11
CA ALA A 23 3.75 3.75 10.56
C ALA A 23 2.38 3.35 11.15
N GLU A 24 1.29 3.93 10.64
CA GLU A 24 -0.07 3.60 11.08
C GLU A 24 -0.47 2.19 10.66
N VAL A 25 -0.09 1.75 9.47
CA VAL A 25 -0.30 0.36 9.01
C VAL A 25 0.43 -0.61 9.94
N VAL A 26 1.71 -0.35 10.23
CA VAL A 26 2.50 -1.19 11.16
C VAL A 26 1.89 -1.21 12.56
N SER A 27 1.50 -0.04 13.09
CA SER A 27 0.87 0.09 14.41
C SER A 27 -0.44 -0.70 14.49
N THR A 28 -1.27 -0.63 13.45
CA THR A 28 -2.52 -1.39 13.36
C THR A 28 -2.27 -2.89 13.35
N MET A 29 -1.30 -3.36 12.56
CA MET A 29 -0.94 -4.78 12.51
C MET A 29 -0.42 -5.30 13.86
N LYS A 30 0.35 -4.49 14.60
CA LYS A 30 0.78 -4.80 15.97
C LYS A 30 -0.40 -4.87 16.94
N LYS A 31 -1.37 -3.94 16.86
CA LYS A 31 -2.59 -3.97 17.68
C LYS A 31 -3.42 -5.24 17.43
N LEU A 32 -3.41 -5.74 16.20
CA LEU A 32 -4.05 -7.01 15.82
C LEU A 32 -3.24 -8.26 16.21
N LYS A 33 -2.14 -8.11 16.98
CA LYS A 33 -1.26 -9.19 17.43
C LYS A 33 -0.77 -10.09 16.29
N LYS A 34 -0.52 -9.49 15.12
CA LYS A 34 0.07 -10.20 13.98
C LYS A 34 1.55 -10.44 14.23
N ASP A 35 2.07 -11.52 13.66
CA ASP A 35 3.47 -11.88 13.79
C ASP A 35 4.38 -10.91 13.03
N GLU A 36 5.64 -10.84 13.45
CA GLU A 36 6.61 -9.89 12.88
C GLU A 36 6.90 -10.15 11.40
N SER A 37 6.83 -11.40 10.96
CA SER A 37 7.09 -11.76 9.56
C SER A 37 5.99 -11.20 8.65
N LEU A 38 4.73 -11.32 9.06
CA LEU A 38 3.59 -10.75 8.35
C LEU A 38 3.62 -9.22 8.41
N ILE A 39 3.96 -8.63 9.56
CA ILE A 39 4.11 -7.16 9.68
C ILE A 39 5.18 -6.67 8.68
N SER A 40 6.33 -7.34 8.61
CA SER A 40 7.41 -6.97 7.69
C SER A 40 6.99 -7.11 6.22
N TYR A 41 6.30 -8.21 5.89
CA TYR A 41 5.75 -8.44 4.55
C TYR A 41 4.79 -7.32 4.14
N ILE A 42 3.82 -6.98 4.99
CA ILE A 42 2.86 -5.90 4.73
C ILE A 42 3.55 -4.54 4.64
N LYS A 43 4.47 -4.23 5.55
CA LYS A 43 5.21 -2.96 5.55
C LYS A 43 5.93 -2.75 4.22
N ASN A 44 6.68 -3.76 3.77
CA ASN A 44 7.45 -3.69 2.53
C ASN A 44 6.54 -3.58 1.31
N GLY A 45 5.45 -4.36 1.26
CA GLY A 45 4.51 -4.27 0.17
C GLY A 45 3.77 -2.94 0.12
N TYR A 46 3.33 -2.41 1.25
CA TYR A 46 2.69 -1.10 1.32
C TYR A 46 3.63 0.01 0.86
N LYS A 47 4.89 0.01 1.32
CA LYS A 47 5.91 0.97 0.88
C LYS A 47 6.12 0.94 -0.63
N THR A 48 6.22 -0.24 -1.22
CA THR A 48 6.37 -0.42 -2.69
C THR A 48 5.12 0.06 -3.42
N PHE A 49 3.94 -0.30 -2.93
CA PHE A 49 2.65 0.10 -3.49
C PHE A 49 2.48 1.62 -3.53
N VAL A 50 2.80 2.31 -2.43
CA VAL A 50 2.72 3.78 -2.36
C VAL A 50 3.69 4.45 -3.35
N LYS A 51 4.91 3.90 -3.50
CA LYS A 51 5.87 4.40 -4.49
C LYS A 51 5.36 4.24 -5.92
N MET A 52 4.84 3.05 -6.26
CA MET A 52 4.26 2.79 -7.58
C MET A 52 3.08 3.71 -7.86
N TRP A 53 2.16 3.87 -6.90
CA TRP A 53 1.03 4.78 -7.04
C TRP A 53 1.49 6.22 -7.30
N ARG A 54 2.48 6.70 -6.54
CA ARG A 54 3.02 8.05 -6.75
C ARG A 54 3.62 8.20 -8.15
N CYS A 55 4.35 7.20 -8.64
CA CYS A 55 4.92 7.20 -9.99
C CYS A 55 3.83 7.28 -11.06
N VAL A 56 2.80 6.42 -10.98
CA VAL A 56 1.67 6.42 -11.91
C VAL A 56 0.93 7.76 -11.87
N ARG A 57 0.66 8.29 -10.68
CA ARG A 57 -0.02 9.58 -10.53
C ARG A 57 0.80 10.74 -11.11
N LEU A 58 2.12 10.73 -10.94
CA LEU A 58 3.00 11.76 -11.51
C LEU A 58 3.05 11.65 -13.05
N ASN A 59 3.11 10.44 -13.60
CA ASN A 59 3.06 10.25 -15.06
C ASN A 59 1.74 10.76 -15.64
N LEU A 60 0.61 10.43 -15.01
CA LEU A 60 -0.70 10.94 -15.43
C LEU A 60 -0.80 12.47 -15.33
N LEU A 61 -0.25 13.08 -14.29
CA LEU A 61 -0.23 14.55 -14.19
C LEU A 61 0.67 15.19 -15.25
N ASN A 62 1.81 14.59 -15.58
CA ASN A 62 2.70 15.09 -16.62
C ASN A 62 2.07 14.98 -18.02
N GLU A 63 1.29 13.94 -18.30
CA GLU A 63 0.53 13.80 -19.55
C GLU A 63 -0.60 14.84 -19.67
N TRP A 64 -1.25 15.20 -18.57
CA TRP A 64 -2.33 16.20 -18.56
C TRP A 64 -1.85 17.65 -18.64
N HIS A 65 -0.65 17.95 -18.14
CA HIS A 65 -0.06 19.30 -18.20
C HIS A 65 0.87 19.50 -19.42
N GLY A 66 1.00 18.49 -20.29
CA GLY A 66 1.84 18.51 -21.48
C GLY A 66 1.09 18.71 -22.81
N ALA A 67 -0.19 19.10 -22.79
CA ALA A 67 -1.01 19.38 -23.98
C ALA A 67 -1.26 20.88 -24.15
#